data_AF-A0A8J2LMS7-F1
#
_entry.id   AF-A0A8J2LMS7-F1
#
_cell.length_a   1.000
_cell.length_b   1.000
_cell.length_c   1.000
_cell.angle_alpha   90.00
_cell.angle_beta   90.00
_cell.angle_gamma   90.00
#
_symmetry.space_group_name_H-M   'P 1'
#
loop_
_entity.id
_entity.type
_entity.pdbx_description
1 polymer ?
#
loop_
_entity_poly.entity_id
_entity_poly.type
_entity_poly.pdbx_seq_one_letter_code
_entity_poly.pdbx_strand_id
1 'polypeptide(L)'
;MAKTGSKGSKKSAKRSSAASTSKQKKTKKVKDPNAPKRAKSAYMFWLLENRSRIAKPGMSVIDVSKAAGVEWGRVKDKSKYEKMASQDKQRYEAEKKKYKKK
;
A
#
# COMPACT_ATOMS: atom_id res chain seq x y z
N MET A 1 -9.40 37.30 -18.64
CA MET A 1 -9.08 36.53 -17.42
C MET A 1 -9.88 35.23 -17.44
N ALA A 2 -9.18 34.09 -17.41
CA ALA A 2 -9.73 32.76 -17.63
C ALA A 2 -10.42 32.17 -16.39
N LYS A 3 -11.50 31.41 -16.60
CA LYS A 3 -11.68 30.02 -16.11
C LYS A 3 -12.99 29.43 -16.65
N THR A 4 -12.85 28.65 -17.72
CA THR A 4 -13.81 27.66 -18.21
C THR A 4 -13.72 26.38 -17.38
N GLY A 5 -14.79 25.57 -17.34
CA GLY A 5 -14.64 24.11 -17.18
C GLY A 5 -15.53 23.40 -16.14
N SER A 6 -16.64 22.86 -16.62
CA SER A 6 -17.47 21.81 -16.02
C SER A 6 -16.69 20.54 -15.62
N LYS A 7 -17.01 19.95 -14.46
CA LYS A 7 -17.41 18.51 -14.32
C LYS A 7 -17.58 18.11 -12.86
N GLY A 8 -18.80 17.70 -12.51
CA GLY A 8 -19.07 16.92 -11.31
C GLY A 8 -18.45 15.53 -11.35
N SER A 9 -18.18 14.96 -10.17
CA SER A 9 -18.06 13.51 -10.00
C SER A 9 -18.67 13.10 -8.66
N LYS A 10 -19.93 12.63 -8.73
CA LYS A 10 -20.49 11.65 -7.79
C LYS A 10 -19.76 10.30 -8.00
N LYS A 11 -19.70 9.51 -6.91
CA LYS A 11 -19.23 8.09 -6.74
C LYS A 11 -17.86 8.02 -6.05
N SER A 12 -17.73 7.37 -4.89
CA SER A 12 -18.09 5.97 -4.71
C SER A 12 -18.45 5.64 -3.25
N ALA A 13 -19.73 5.32 -3.04
CA ALA A 13 -20.14 4.39 -2.00
C ALA A 13 -19.99 2.96 -2.56
N LYS A 14 -19.23 2.09 -1.88
CA LYS A 14 -19.52 0.65 -1.79
C LYS A 14 -18.75 0.00 -0.64
N ARG A 15 -19.29 0.15 0.57
CA ARG A 15 -19.19 -0.89 1.61
C ARG A 15 -20.09 -2.03 1.15
N SER A 16 -19.51 -3.13 0.68
CA SER A 16 -20.03 -4.51 0.62
C SER A 16 -19.52 -5.25 -0.62
N SER A 17 -18.65 -6.23 -0.38
CA SER A 17 -18.61 -7.46 -1.15
C SER A 17 -17.88 -8.51 -0.33
N ALA A 18 -18.64 -9.24 0.49
CA ALA A 18 -18.36 -10.64 0.72
C ALA A 18 -18.36 -11.30 -0.66
N ALA A 19 -17.18 -11.63 -1.16
CA ALA A 19 -17.02 -12.41 -2.38
C ALA A 19 -15.97 -13.48 -2.09
N SER A 20 -16.48 -14.67 -1.81
CA SER A 20 -15.79 -15.93 -1.99
C SER A 20 -15.10 -15.92 -3.36
N THR A 21 -13.78 -15.93 -3.37
CA THR A 21 -13.03 -16.22 -4.60
C THR A 21 -11.97 -17.23 -4.24
N SER A 22 -12.25 -18.46 -4.67
CA SER A 22 -11.33 -19.58 -4.77
C SER A 22 -9.95 -19.08 -5.17
N LYS A 23 -9.01 -19.16 -4.22
CA LYS A 23 -7.67 -18.62 -4.39
C LYS A 23 -6.87 -19.61 -5.22
N GLN A 24 -7.03 -19.57 -6.54
CA GLN A 24 -6.06 -20.19 -7.45
C GLN A 24 -4.68 -19.63 -7.08
N LYS A 25 -3.81 -20.49 -6.54
CA LYS A 25 -2.41 -20.17 -6.27
C LYS A 25 -1.75 -19.91 -7.62
N LYS A 26 -1.73 -18.64 -8.07
CA LYS A 26 -0.87 -18.23 -9.17
C LYS A 26 0.56 -18.60 -8.78
N THR A 27 1.15 -19.52 -9.54
CA THR A 27 2.58 -19.84 -9.47
C THR A 27 3.34 -18.52 -9.58
N LYS A 28 4.06 -18.16 -8.52
CA LYS A 28 4.82 -16.91 -8.49
C LYS A 28 5.91 -17.03 -9.54
N LYS A 29 5.77 -16.33 -10.67
CA LYS A 29 6.86 -16.16 -11.62
C LYS A 29 8.09 -15.69 -10.84
N VAL A 30 9.18 -16.46 -10.91
CA VAL A 30 10.43 -16.15 -10.20
C VAL A 30 10.81 -14.74 -10.62
N LYS A 31 10.81 -13.84 -9.65
CA LYS A 31 11.16 -12.45 -9.89
C LYS A 31 12.68 -12.41 -10.01
N ASP A 32 13.21 -11.81 -11.06
CA ASP A 32 14.65 -11.69 -11.26
C ASP A 32 15.30 -11.15 -9.98
N PRO A 33 16.36 -11.79 -9.45
CA PRO A 33 17.02 -11.34 -8.22
C PRO A 33 17.54 -9.90 -8.30
N ASN A 34 17.83 -9.42 -9.52
CA ASN A 34 18.33 -8.08 -9.80
C ASN A 34 17.21 -7.03 -9.94
N ALA A 35 15.94 -7.44 -9.98
CA ALA A 35 14.84 -6.51 -10.10
C ALA A 35 14.69 -5.68 -8.82
N PRO A 36 14.55 -4.34 -8.93
CA PRO A 36 14.44 -3.49 -7.76
C PRO A 36 13.19 -3.83 -6.95
N LYS A 37 13.33 -3.80 -5.63
CA LYS A 37 12.25 -4.10 -4.71
C LYS A 37 11.20 -3.00 -4.79
N ARG A 38 9.92 -3.39 -4.84
CA ARG A 38 8.82 -2.44 -5.03
C ARG A 38 8.81 -1.37 -3.95
N ALA A 39 8.42 -0.15 -4.33
CA ALA A 39 8.17 0.93 -3.40
C ALA A 39 7.15 0.53 -2.32
N LYS A 40 7.42 0.91 -1.08
CA LYS A 40 6.54 0.80 0.07
C LYS A 40 5.50 1.93 0.03
N SER A 41 4.25 1.59 0.32
CA SER A 41 3.19 2.59 0.45
C SER A 41 3.20 3.22 1.86
N ALA A 42 2.44 4.31 2.03
CA ALA A 42 2.28 4.99 3.31
C ALA A 42 1.82 4.01 4.42
N TYR A 43 0.87 3.13 4.09
CA TYR A 43 0.42 2.08 4.99
C TYR A 43 1.53 1.10 5.37
N MET A 44 2.45 0.76 4.46
CA MET A 44 3.57 -0.13 4.78
C MET A 44 4.57 0.51 5.75
N PHE A 45 4.86 1.80 5.62
CA PHE A 45 5.70 2.52 6.58
C PHE A 45 5.03 2.57 7.95
N TRP A 46 3.76 2.95 8.00
CA TRP A 46 2.98 2.94 9.24
C TRP A 46 2.92 1.54 9.87
N LEU A 47 2.70 0.49 9.07
CA LEU A 47 2.66 -0.88 9.58
C LEU A 47 4.02 -1.34 10.10
N LEU A 48 5.14 -0.91 9.52
CA LEU A 48 6.46 -1.30 10.02
C LEU A 48 6.73 -0.73 11.42
N GLU A 49 6.35 0.52 11.67
CA GLU A 49 6.44 1.18 12.96
C GLU A 49 5.43 0.59 13.97
N ASN A 50 4.17 0.40 13.53
CA ASN A 50 3.08 0.03 14.42
C ASN A 50 2.89 -1.49 14.58
N ARG A 51 3.48 -2.34 13.73
CA ARG A 51 3.33 -3.80 13.86
C ARG A 51 3.83 -4.27 15.21
N SER A 52 4.91 -3.71 15.75
CA SER A 52 5.45 -4.14 17.04
C SER A 52 4.51 -3.77 18.19
N ARG A 53 3.74 -2.70 18.03
CA ARG A 53 2.69 -2.29 18.97
C ARG A 53 1.46 -3.19 18.89
N ILE A 54 1.10 -3.65 17.68
CA ILE A 54 -0.11 -4.44 17.43
C ILE A 54 0.15 -5.94 17.59
N ALA A 55 1.35 -6.41 17.23
CA ALA A 55 1.75 -7.81 17.33
C ALA A 55 2.00 -8.16 18.79
N LYS A 56 1.11 -8.95 19.36
CA LYS A 56 1.27 -9.56 20.67
C LYS A 56 1.81 -10.99 20.51
N PRO A 57 2.60 -11.50 21.47
CA PRO A 57 3.02 -12.89 21.47
C PRO A 57 1.77 -13.79 21.43
N GLY A 58 1.73 -14.72 20.47
CA GLY A 58 0.60 -15.64 20.27
C GLY A 58 -0.49 -15.18 19.29
N MET A 59 -0.47 -13.94 18.79
CA MET A 59 -1.40 -13.53 17.73
C MET A 59 -0.91 -13.93 16.34
N SER A 60 -1.83 -14.44 15.51
CA SER A 60 -1.54 -14.72 14.10
C SER A 60 -1.28 -13.42 13.33
N VAL A 61 -0.36 -13.49 12.36
CA VAL A 61 -0.07 -12.39 11.42
C VAL A 61 -1.36 -11.90 10.73
N ILE A 62 -2.33 -12.79 10.54
CA ILE A 62 -3.64 -12.48 9.95
C ILE A 62 -4.42 -11.51 10.85
N ASP A 63 -4.46 -11.76 12.15
CA ASP A 63 -5.24 -10.95 13.09
C ASP A 63 -4.57 -9.61 13.37
N VAL A 64 -3.24 -9.59 13.42
CA VAL A 64 -2.44 -8.35 13.43
C VAL A 64 -2.76 -7.51 12.19
N SER A 65 -2.84 -8.13 11.01
CA SER A 65 -3.16 -7.43 9.76
C SER A 65 -4.59 -6.86 9.74
N LYS A 66 -5.57 -7.59 10.30
CA LYS A 66 -6.95 -7.10 10.44
C LYS A 66 -7.02 -5.88 11.38
N ALA A 67 -6.40 -5.98 12.57
CA ALA A 67 -6.36 -4.89 13.54
C ALA A 67 -5.65 -3.65 12.97
N ALA A 68 -4.53 -3.87 12.27
CA ALA A 68 -3.79 -2.82 11.58
C ALA A 68 -4.63 -2.09 10.52
N GLY A 69 -5.44 -2.80 9.75
CA GLY A 69 -6.32 -2.20 8.75
C GLY A 69 -7.40 -1.29 9.36
N VAL A 70 -7.97 -1.68 10.50
CA VAL A 70 -8.96 -0.87 11.23
C VAL A 70 -8.31 0.40 11.77
N GLU A 71 -7.14 0.28 12.40
CA GLU A 71 -6.41 1.41 12.97
C GLU A 71 -5.96 2.40 11.88
N TRP A 72 -5.45 1.90 10.74
CA TRP A 72 -5.08 2.75 9.60
C TRP A 72 -6.27 3.53 9.00
N GLY A 73 -7.47 2.96 9.07
CA GLY A 73 -8.71 3.65 8.71
C GLY A 73 -9.05 4.82 9.63
N ARG A 74 -8.59 4.77 10.89
CA ARG A 74 -8.81 5.80 11.91
C ARG A 74 -7.75 6.89 11.92
N VAL A 75 -6.54 6.60 11.43
CA VAL A 75 -5.47 7.61 11.30
C VAL A 75 -5.95 8.71 10.36
N LYS A 76 -5.99 9.96 10.84
CA LYS A 76 -6.27 11.14 10.01
C LYS A 76 -4.97 11.70 9.42
N ASP A 77 -3.91 11.73 10.22
CA ASP A 77 -2.61 12.27 9.83
C ASP A 77 -1.75 11.25 9.10
N LYS A 78 -2.03 11.08 7.81
CA LYS A 78 -1.27 10.17 6.91
C LYS A 78 -0.11 10.88 6.21
N SER A 79 -0.05 12.22 6.28
CA SER A 79 0.88 13.04 5.52
C SER A 79 2.35 12.72 5.80
N LYS A 80 2.72 12.35 7.04
CA LYS A 80 4.07 11.88 7.38
C LYS A 80 4.45 10.65 6.55
N TYR A 81 3.55 9.66 6.52
CA TYR A 81 3.76 8.40 5.82
C TYR A 81 3.63 8.54 4.30
N GLU A 82 2.79 9.46 3.82
CA GLU A 82 2.68 9.79 2.39
C GLU A 82 3.96 10.44 1.86
N LYS A 83 4.59 11.33 2.63
CA LYS A 83 5.91 11.89 2.29
C LYS A 83 6.96 10.79 2.16
N MET A 84 7.05 9.90 3.16
CA MET A 84 7.96 8.75 3.12
C MET A 84 7.68 7.82 1.94
N ALA A 85 6.40 7.55 1.63
CA ALA A 85 6.00 6.75 0.49
C ALA A 85 6.35 7.41 -0.85
N SER A 86 6.22 8.73 -0.95
CA SER A 86 6.61 9.49 -2.14
C SER A 86 8.13 9.40 -2.38
N GLN A 87 8.93 9.57 -1.32
CA GLN A 87 10.39 9.42 -1.39
C GLN A 87 10.79 8.01 -1.83
N ASP A 88 10.21 6.96 -1.24
CA ASP A 88 10.53 5.58 -1.60
C ASP A 88 10.04 5.22 -3.01
N LYS A 89 8.93 5.82 -3.46
CA LYS A 89 8.47 5.72 -4.85
C LYS A 89 9.49 6.30 -5.83
N GLN A 90 10.03 7.49 -5.54
CA GLN A 90 11.09 8.10 -6.36
C GLN A 90 12.35 7.22 -6.41
N ARG A 91 12.76 6.68 -5.26
CA ARG A 91 13.89 5.73 -5.16
C ARG A 91 13.64 4.50 -6.04
N TYR A 92 12.47 3.87 -5.94
CA TYR A 92 12.11 2.73 -6.78
C TYR A 92 12.06 3.07 -8.27
N GLU A 93 11.55 4.24 -8.65
CA GLU A 93 11.52 4.68 -10.04
C GLU A 93 12.93 4.88 -10.61
N ALA A 94 13.85 5.46 -9.84
CA ALA A 94 15.24 5.62 -10.22
C ALA A 94 15.94 4.26 -10.38
N GLU A 95 15.77 3.34 -9.43
CA GLU A 95 16.33 1.99 -9.51
C GLU A 95 15.72 1.18 -10.65
N LYS A 96 14.41 1.30 -10.88
CA LYS A 96 13.72 0.63 -11.99
C LYS A 96 14.20 1.13 -13.34
N LYS A 97 14.46 2.43 -13.49
CA LYS A 97 15.06 3.01 -14.69
C LYS A 97 16.47 2.45 -14.92
N LYS A 98 17.30 2.36 -13.86
CA LYS A 98 18.64 1.74 -13.93
C LYS A 98 18.58 0.25 -14.29
N TYR A 99 17.61 -0.48 -13.75
CA TYR A 99 17.40 -1.90 -14.05
C TYR A 99 16.95 -2.13 -15.49
N LYS A 100 15.99 -1.34 -16.00
CA LYS A 100 15.60 -1.38 -17.43
C LYS A 100 16.74 -0.90 -18.35
N LYS A 101 17.62 -0.06 -17.80
CA LYS A 101 18.92 0.39 -18.28
C LYS A 101 19.86 -0.75 -18.74
N LYS A 102 19.85 -1.81 -17.94
CA LYS A 102 20.85 -2.88 -17.88
C LYS A 102 20.32 -4.10 -18.62
#